data_AF-A0A2G8JSZ9-F1
#
_entry.id   AF-A0A2G8JSZ9-F1
#
_cell.length_a   1.000
_cell.length_b   1.000
_cell.length_c   1.000
_cell.angle_alpha   90.00
_cell.angle_beta   90.00
_cell.angle_gamma   90.00
#
_symmetry.space_group_name_H-M   'P 1'
#
loop_
_entity.id
_entity.type
_entity.pdbx_description
1 polymer ?
#
loop_
_entity_poly.entity_id
_entity_poly.type
_entity_poly.pdbx_seq_one_letter_code
_entity_poly.pdbx_strand_id
1 'polypeptide(L)'
;MAVLRLYIVLMLLMALFLLKSSGDDRKIEEDPFTEEAKLKQQHYQEAQSQIRPKSQKALERISKHLSYTVYSNEIQSGFKSFILDPSEASIALAWKKKTKGRKKQQRRQRTARALYRHDTRSIILSPTQKRTFPFNTVAQVHPGCSGTVIGHRYILTAAECIHDGSDLLNTVDKLRVGLYDQDVAYDPREGDKPWTRAITWHTVSKVFVPNGWRWRLDSNRYNYAVLRVSNAHFNSCMGLEGNADLEESRPNRIHFSSFERLNRQGEPRLMYRYCHMEQSSTMYIYERCDATAEARGAGMYFRFWKGPEKNWDRKIIAVKSNKQQRINVTGVEELTAVGKDLRITPLVFAQICFWVSDDPESCGKGLISNPCLTSK
;
A
#
# COMPACT_ATOMS: atom_id res chain seq x y z
N MET A 1 -25.74 25.54 -71.81
CA MET A 1 -26.14 24.75 -70.61
C MET A 1 -25.27 23.50 -70.39
N ALA A 2 -25.04 22.65 -71.39
CA ALA A 2 -24.22 21.43 -71.23
C ALA A 2 -22.72 21.71 -70.97
N VAL A 3 -22.13 22.70 -71.65
CA VAL A 3 -20.70 23.06 -71.49
C VAL A 3 -20.41 23.64 -70.10
N LEU A 4 -21.34 24.42 -69.55
CA LEU A 4 -21.20 24.99 -68.20
C LEU A 4 -21.26 23.92 -67.10
N ARG A 5 -22.09 22.89 -67.29
CA ARG A 5 -22.16 21.74 -66.37
C ARG A 5 -20.88 20.90 -66.40
N LEU A 6 -20.27 20.72 -67.56
CA LEU A 6 -19.00 20.01 -67.69
C LEU A 6 -17.84 20.77 -67.02
N TYR A 7 -17.84 22.11 -67.15
CA TYR A 7 -16.84 22.96 -66.51
C TYR A 7 -16.93 22.94 -64.98
N ILE A 8 -18.14 22.95 -64.41
CA ILE A 8 -18.35 22.88 -62.96
C ILE A 8 -17.92 21.51 -62.41
N VAL A 9 -18.20 20.42 -63.13
CA VAL A 9 -17.75 19.07 -62.75
C VAL A 9 -16.23 18.95 -62.81
N LEU A 10 -15.57 19.51 -63.83
CA LEU A 10 -14.11 19.54 -63.91
C LEU A 10 -13.46 20.37 -62.78
N MET A 11 -14.06 21.51 -62.43
CA MET A 11 -13.56 22.37 -61.35
C MET A 11 -13.73 21.70 -59.98
N LEU A 12 -14.83 20.98 -59.74
CA LEU A 12 -15.04 20.19 -58.52
C LEU A 12 -14.08 19.00 -58.44
N LEU A 13 -13.81 18.33 -59.56
CA LEU A 13 -12.83 17.23 -59.61
C LEU A 13 -11.40 17.74 -59.38
N MET A 14 -11.03 18.90 -59.92
CA MET A 14 -9.73 19.53 -59.63
C MET A 14 -9.63 20.00 -58.17
N ALA A 15 -10.70 20.55 -57.59
CA ALA A 15 -10.72 20.92 -56.17
C ALA A 15 -10.58 19.70 -55.25
N LEU A 16 -11.22 18.57 -55.58
CA LEU A 16 -11.05 17.29 -54.88
C LEU A 16 -9.64 16.71 -55.04
N PHE A 17 -9.02 16.89 -56.21
CA PHE A 17 -7.64 16.44 -56.44
C PHE A 17 -6.62 17.30 -55.68
N LEU A 18 -6.85 18.62 -55.58
CA LEU A 18 -6.01 19.53 -54.80
C LEU A 18 -6.17 19.33 -53.29
N LEU A 19 -7.38 19.03 -52.80
CA LEU A 19 -7.60 18.65 -51.40
C LEU A 19 -6.96 17.31 -51.03
N LYS A 20 -6.79 16.41 -52.00
CA LYS A 20 -6.08 15.13 -51.81
C LYS A 20 -4.55 15.27 -51.88
N SER A 21 -4.05 16.42 -52.36
CA SER A 21 -2.62 16.71 -52.52
C SER A 21 -2.01 17.57 -51.41
N SER A 22 -2.80 18.06 -50.44
CA SER A 22 -2.28 18.76 -49.24
C SER A 22 -2.38 17.91 -47.97
N GLY A 23 -2.26 16.59 -48.12
CA GLY A 23 -1.92 15.70 -47.01
C GLY A 23 -0.51 16.03 -46.56
N ASP A 24 -0.41 17.00 -45.66
CA ASP A 24 0.76 17.29 -44.85
C ASP A 24 1.09 16.03 -44.05
N ASP A 25 1.96 15.17 -44.60
CA ASP A 25 2.59 14.03 -43.95
C ASP A 25 3.52 14.52 -42.83
N ARG A 26 2.96 15.22 -41.85
CA ARG A 26 3.51 15.20 -40.51
C ARG A 26 3.27 13.80 -39.99
N LYS A 27 4.29 12.94 -40.14
CA LYS A 27 4.48 11.79 -39.26
C LYS A 27 4.29 12.31 -37.83
N ILE A 28 3.12 12.03 -37.26
CA ILE A 28 2.95 12.05 -35.82
C ILE A 28 3.90 10.96 -35.36
N GLU A 29 5.06 11.38 -34.85
CA GLU A 29 5.94 10.51 -34.10
C GLU A 29 5.10 10.03 -32.92
N GLU A 30 4.52 8.84 -33.05
CA GLU A 30 3.77 8.23 -31.97
C GLU A 30 4.72 8.11 -30.79
N ASP A 31 4.32 8.72 -29.66
CA ASP A 31 5.08 8.68 -28.42
C ASP A 31 5.48 7.21 -28.15
N PRO A 32 6.79 6.90 -28.05
CA PRO A 32 7.28 5.53 -27.87
C PRO A 32 6.68 4.84 -26.63
N PHE A 33 6.13 5.61 -25.69
CA PHE A 33 5.38 5.08 -24.56
C PHE A 33 4.03 4.43 -24.94
N THR A 34 3.44 4.84 -26.08
CA THR A 34 2.15 4.36 -26.59
C THR A 34 2.29 3.06 -27.38
N GLU A 35 3.34 2.91 -28.17
CA GLU A 35 3.62 1.68 -28.93
C GLU A 35 4.04 0.52 -28.02
N GLU A 36 4.85 0.79 -26.99
CA GLU A 36 5.17 -0.22 -25.97
C GLU A 36 3.91 -0.66 -25.20
N ALA A 37 2.98 0.27 -24.92
CA ALA A 37 1.71 -0.05 -24.29
C ALA A 37 0.78 -0.86 -25.21
N LYS A 38 0.74 -0.57 -26.51
CA LYS A 38 -0.02 -1.35 -27.50
C LYS A 38 0.55 -2.75 -27.66
N LEU A 39 1.87 -2.90 -27.73
CA LEU A 39 2.54 -4.20 -27.84
C LEU A 39 2.31 -5.07 -26.59
N LYS A 40 2.41 -4.48 -25.39
CA LYS A 40 2.06 -5.15 -24.13
C LYS A 40 0.58 -5.56 -24.10
N GLN A 41 -0.31 -4.73 -24.64
CA GLN A 41 -1.73 -5.06 -24.76
C GLN A 41 -1.96 -6.23 -25.74
N GLN A 42 -1.26 -6.28 -26.87
CA GLN A 42 -1.39 -7.37 -27.84
C GLN A 42 -0.89 -8.70 -27.27
N HIS A 43 0.31 -8.75 -26.70
CA HIS A 43 0.84 -9.95 -26.04
C HIS A 43 -0.07 -10.43 -24.92
N TYR A 44 -0.71 -9.49 -24.20
CA TYR A 44 -1.70 -9.82 -23.19
C TYR A 44 -2.95 -10.52 -23.77
N GLN A 45 -3.48 -10.02 -24.89
CA GLN A 45 -4.65 -10.63 -25.56
C GLN A 45 -4.31 -12.04 -26.10
N GLU A 46 -3.13 -12.22 -26.67
CA GLU A 46 -2.65 -13.51 -27.17
C GLU A 46 -2.48 -14.52 -26.03
N ALA A 47 -1.88 -14.11 -24.91
CA ALA A 47 -1.76 -14.94 -23.71
C ALA A 47 -3.15 -15.30 -23.13
N GLN A 48 -4.13 -14.39 -23.15
CA GLN A 48 -5.50 -14.66 -22.69
C GLN A 48 -6.22 -15.72 -23.52
N SER A 49 -5.95 -15.79 -24.83
CA SER A 49 -6.62 -16.72 -25.75
C SER A 49 -6.31 -18.20 -25.46
N GLN A 50 -5.18 -18.48 -24.79
CA GLN A 50 -4.70 -19.85 -24.52
C GLN A 50 -5.22 -20.42 -23.18
N ILE A 51 -6.04 -19.67 -22.45
CA ILE A 51 -6.39 -19.96 -21.05
C ILE A 51 -7.77 -20.63 -20.95
N ARG A 52 -7.83 -21.77 -20.26
CA ARG A 52 -9.09 -22.50 -20.01
C ARG A 52 -10.11 -21.64 -19.23
N PRO A 53 -11.44 -21.81 -19.41
CA PRO A 53 -12.47 -20.98 -18.76
C PRO A 53 -12.41 -20.92 -17.22
N LYS A 54 -12.02 -22.02 -16.56
CA LYS A 54 -11.80 -22.05 -15.10
C LYS A 54 -10.60 -21.20 -14.67
N SER A 55 -9.55 -21.19 -15.49
CA SER A 55 -8.35 -20.37 -15.29
C SER A 55 -8.62 -18.90 -15.64
N GLN A 56 -9.41 -18.63 -16.69
CA GLN A 56 -9.84 -17.28 -17.07
C GLN A 56 -10.62 -16.60 -15.94
N LYS A 57 -11.59 -17.30 -15.33
CA LYS A 57 -12.33 -16.79 -14.17
C LYS A 57 -11.45 -16.61 -12.92
N ALA A 58 -10.38 -17.40 -12.78
CA ALA A 58 -9.42 -17.21 -11.69
C ALA A 58 -8.55 -15.97 -11.93
N LEU A 59 -8.11 -15.73 -13.16
CA LEU A 59 -7.33 -14.56 -13.54
C LEU A 59 -8.14 -13.29 -13.47
N GLU A 60 -9.40 -13.31 -13.89
CA GLU A 60 -10.30 -12.17 -13.73
C GLU A 60 -10.43 -11.78 -12.25
N ARG A 61 -10.52 -12.78 -11.36
CA ARG A 61 -10.53 -12.53 -9.90
C ARG A 61 -9.21 -11.98 -9.39
N ILE A 62 -8.08 -12.49 -9.87
CA ILE A 62 -6.74 -12.03 -9.48
C ILE A 62 -6.50 -10.60 -9.99
N SER A 63 -6.75 -10.34 -11.28
CA SER A 63 -6.69 -9.03 -11.91
C SER A 63 -7.57 -8.01 -11.17
N LYS A 64 -8.80 -8.40 -10.80
CA LYS A 64 -9.67 -7.54 -10.00
C LYS A 64 -9.07 -7.23 -8.62
N HIS A 65 -8.50 -8.23 -7.95
CA HIS A 65 -7.84 -8.06 -6.65
C HIS A 65 -6.59 -7.18 -6.75
N LEU A 66 -5.86 -7.30 -7.86
CA LEU A 66 -4.63 -6.57 -8.14
C LEU A 66 -4.85 -5.29 -8.97
N SER A 67 -6.09 -4.84 -9.09
CA SER A 67 -6.43 -3.60 -9.75
C SER A 67 -6.35 -2.45 -8.75
N TYR A 68 -5.83 -1.31 -9.20
CA TYR A 68 -5.60 -0.13 -8.36
C TYR A 68 -5.82 1.17 -9.12
N THR A 69 -5.87 2.26 -8.37
CA THR A 69 -5.92 3.63 -8.89
C THR A 69 -4.72 4.39 -8.36
N VAL A 70 -4.14 5.22 -9.23
CA VAL A 70 -3.07 6.15 -8.88
C VAL A 70 -3.62 7.57 -8.92
N TYR A 71 -3.39 8.31 -7.85
CA TYR A 71 -3.66 9.75 -7.78
C TYR A 71 -2.34 10.50 -7.79
N SER A 72 -2.25 11.57 -8.57
CA SER A 72 -1.06 12.43 -8.65
C SER A 72 -1.46 13.87 -8.94
N ASN A 73 -0.54 14.80 -8.74
CA ASN A 73 -0.75 16.21 -9.12
C ASN A 73 -0.60 16.43 -10.64
N GLU A 74 0.13 15.55 -11.32
CA GLU A 74 0.49 15.66 -12.75
C GLU A 74 -0.52 15.00 -13.68
N ILE A 75 -1.26 14.00 -13.20
CA ILE A 75 -2.23 13.21 -13.98
C ILE A 75 -3.55 13.15 -13.21
N GLN A 76 -4.68 13.46 -13.87
CA GLN A 76 -6.02 13.18 -13.36
C GLN A 76 -6.12 11.69 -12.98
N SER A 77 -6.74 11.35 -11.84
CA SER A 77 -6.74 9.99 -11.27
C SER A 77 -6.82 8.86 -12.33
N GLY A 78 -5.79 8.02 -12.40
CA GLY A 78 -5.65 7.00 -13.43
C GLY A 78 -5.90 5.58 -12.89
N PHE A 79 -6.69 4.81 -13.61
CA PHE A 79 -6.92 3.38 -13.32
C PHE A 79 -5.78 2.54 -13.92
N LYS A 80 -5.24 1.62 -13.13
CA LYS A 80 -4.28 0.61 -13.58
C LYS A 80 -4.69 -0.78 -13.10
N SER A 81 -4.61 -1.78 -13.96
CA SER A 81 -4.79 -3.18 -13.59
C SER A 81 -3.55 -3.97 -13.96
N PHE A 82 -3.01 -4.70 -13.00
CA PHE A 82 -1.91 -5.63 -13.24
C PHE A 82 -2.46 -7.06 -13.30
N ILE A 83 -2.03 -7.84 -14.30
CA ILE A 83 -2.35 -9.26 -14.39
C ILE A 83 -1.08 -10.06 -14.17
N LEU A 84 -1.11 -10.91 -13.14
CA LEU A 84 -0.09 -11.94 -12.96
C LEU A 84 -0.23 -12.97 -14.10
N ASP A 85 0.88 -13.31 -14.75
CA ASP A 85 0.93 -14.39 -15.73
C ASP A 85 0.36 -15.68 -15.09
N PRO A 86 -0.52 -16.43 -15.77
CA PRO A 86 -1.10 -17.67 -15.25
C PRO A 86 -0.07 -18.73 -14.82
N SER A 87 1.12 -18.77 -15.46
CA SER A 87 2.22 -19.65 -15.06
C SER A 87 2.84 -19.22 -13.72
N GLU A 88 2.91 -17.91 -13.47
CA GLU A 88 3.38 -17.29 -12.22
C GLU A 88 2.32 -17.29 -11.11
N ALA A 89 1.03 -17.30 -11.47
CA ALA A 89 -0.11 -17.38 -10.55
C ALA A 89 -0.19 -18.72 -9.80
N SER A 90 0.50 -19.76 -10.29
CA SER A 90 0.65 -21.07 -9.63
C SER A 90 1.27 -20.96 -8.23
N ILE A 91 2.11 -19.96 -8.01
CA ILE A 91 2.78 -19.70 -6.72
C ILE A 91 1.84 -18.98 -5.73
N ALA A 92 0.93 -18.13 -6.22
CA ALA A 92 -0.06 -17.44 -5.40
C ALA A 92 -1.28 -18.31 -5.02
N LEU A 93 -1.52 -19.41 -5.72
CA LEU A 93 -2.73 -20.23 -5.60
C LEU A 93 -2.59 -21.50 -4.74
N ALA A 94 -1.40 -21.79 -4.19
CA ALA A 94 -1.13 -23.05 -3.47
C ALA A 94 -1.69 -23.15 -2.04
N TRP A 95 -2.60 -22.26 -1.59
CA TRP A 95 -3.15 -22.31 -0.23
C TRP A 95 -4.68 -22.33 -0.22
N LYS A 96 -5.26 -23.52 0.05
CA LYS A 96 -6.67 -23.66 0.44
C LYS A 96 -6.92 -24.92 1.27
N LYS A 97 -7.38 -24.74 2.51
CA LYS A 97 -8.53 -25.51 3.05
C LYS A 97 -9.49 -24.62 3.86
N LYS A 98 -10.76 -24.73 3.42
CA LYS A 98 -12.09 -24.34 3.90
C LYS A 98 -12.27 -23.62 5.26
N THR A 99 -13.14 -22.59 5.23
CA THR A 99 -14.38 -22.54 6.07
C THR A 99 -15.48 -21.73 5.36
N LYS A 100 -16.76 -22.12 5.55
CA LYS A 100 -17.98 -21.40 5.13
C LYS A 100 -18.55 -20.64 6.33
N GLY A 101 -18.97 -19.39 6.15
CA GLY A 101 -19.65 -18.60 7.19
C GLY A 101 -20.72 -17.65 6.62
N ARG A 102 -21.91 -17.66 7.23
CA ARG A 102 -23.11 -16.85 6.91
C ARG A 102 -22.91 -15.35 7.20
N LYS A 103 -23.53 -14.49 6.38
CA LYS A 103 -23.58 -13.03 6.55
C LYS A 103 -24.54 -12.62 7.67
N LYS A 104 -24.16 -11.63 8.49
CA LYS A 104 -25.09 -10.81 9.30
C LYS A 104 -24.67 -9.33 9.24
N GLN A 105 -25.67 -8.46 9.09
CA GLN A 105 -25.56 -7.00 8.97
C GLN A 105 -25.00 -6.35 10.24
N GLN A 106 -24.13 -5.35 10.06
CA GLN A 106 -23.50 -4.57 11.12
C GLN A 106 -24.27 -3.26 11.37
N ARG A 107 -24.74 -3.05 12.61
CA ARG A 107 -25.10 -1.72 13.14
C ARG A 107 -23.82 -1.05 13.65
N ARG A 108 -23.62 0.22 13.28
CA ARG A 108 -22.55 1.09 13.80
C ARG A 108 -22.79 1.35 15.30
N GLN A 109 -21.88 0.88 16.14
CA GLN A 109 -21.76 1.30 17.53
C GLN A 109 -20.48 2.12 17.70
N ARG A 110 -20.57 3.21 18.47
CA ARG A 110 -19.44 4.08 18.83
C ARG A 110 -18.49 3.30 19.74
N THR A 111 -17.22 3.22 19.37
CA THR A 111 -16.20 2.45 20.09
C THR A 111 -15.66 3.25 21.28
N ALA A 112 -15.86 2.74 22.50
CA ALA A 112 -15.11 3.16 23.67
C ALA A 112 -13.66 2.65 23.57
N ARG A 113 -12.72 3.37 24.19
CA ARG A 113 -11.29 3.02 24.26
C ARG A 113 -11.13 1.63 24.90
N ALA A 114 -10.67 0.62 24.15
CA ALA A 114 -10.28 -0.65 24.78
C ALA A 114 -8.80 -0.57 25.13
N LEU A 115 -8.51 -0.64 26.43
CA LEU A 115 -7.19 -0.94 26.94
C LEU A 115 -7.13 -2.46 27.14
N TYR A 116 -6.17 -3.14 26.50
CA TYR A 116 -5.95 -4.57 26.59
C TYR A 116 -4.89 -4.88 27.65
N ARG A 117 -5.31 -5.30 28.86
CA ARG A 117 -4.39 -5.66 29.97
C ARG A 117 -3.41 -4.51 30.31
N HIS A 118 -2.11 -4.83 30.48
CA HIS A 118 -1.07 -3.86 30.80
C HIS A 118 -0.66 -3.08 29.56
N ASP A 119 -0.71 -1.76 29.67
CA ASP A 119 -0.29 -0.84 28.62
C ASP A 119 1.22 -0.95 28.37
N THR A 120 1.59 -1.61 27.26
CA THR A 120 3.00 -1.77 26.85
C THR A 120 3.51 -0.58 26.04
N ARG A 121 2.71 0.48 25.86
CA ARG A 121 3.11 1.66 25.08
C ARG A 121 4.22 2.40 25.80
N SER A 122 5.37 2.44 25.14
CA SER A 122 6.56 3.13 25.61
C SER A 122 6.88 4.28 24.68
N ILE A 123 7.07 5.47 25.24
CA ILE A 123 7.54 6.61 24.47
C ILE A 123 9.03 6.41 24.21
N ILE A 124 9.45 6.51 22.96
CA ILE A 124 10.88 6.52 22.64
C ILE A 124 11.39 7.93 22.95
N LEU A 125 12.11 8.08 24.06
CA LEU A 125 12.65 9.38 24.50
C LEU A 125 14.01 9.65 23.82
N SER A 126 14.88 8.65 23.76
CA SER A 126 16.25 8.79 23.26
C SER A 126 16.27 9.27 21.80
N PRO A 127 16.93 10.41 21.51
CA PRO A 127 17.16 10.88 20.15
C PRO A 127 17.92 9.86 19.29
N THR A 128 18.91 9.17 19.87
CA THR A 128 19.68 8.14 19.18
C THR A 128 18.81 6.93 18.79
N GLN A 129 17.89 6.52 19.67
CA GLN A 129 16.95 5.45 19.34
C GLN A 129 16.01 5.86 18.20
N LYS A 130 15.50 7.10 18.18
CA LYS A 130 14.63 7.60 17.09
C LYS A 130 15.31 7.56 15.72
N ARG A 131 16.64 7.76 15.66
CA ARG A 131 17.45 7.73 14.43
C ARG A 131 17.85 6.33 13.98
N THR A 132 17.71 5.32 14.82
CA THR A 132 18.13 3.95 14.50
C THR A 132 16.96 3.07 14.10
N PHE A 133 17.24 2.08 13.24
CA PHE A 133 16.27 1.07 12.87
C PHE A 133 15.83 0.26 14.11
N PRO A 134 14.52 -0.01 14.31
CA PRO A 134 13.42 0.18 13.36
C PRO A 134 12.67 1.52 13.50
N PHE A 135 13.06 2.39 14.43
CA PHE A 135 12.28 3.57 14.81
C PHE A 135 12.35 4.69 13.77
N ASN A 136 13.48 4.83 13.06
CA ASN A 136 13.61 5.78 11.97
C ASN A 136 12.75 5.44 10.73
N THR A 137 12.17 4.23 10.68
CA THR A 137 11.25 3.83 9.60
C THR A 137 9.82 4.33 9.81
N VAL A 138 9.51 4.91 10.97
CA VAL A 138 8.13 5.27 11.34
C VAL A 138 7.78 6.61 10.71
N ALA A 139 6.62 6.68 10.07
CA ALA A 139 6.13 7.86 9.38
C ALA A 139 4.88 8.43 10.06
N GLN A 140 4.82 9.75 10.16
CA GLN A 140 3.61 10.47 10.52
C GLN A 140 2.88 10.90 9.23
N VAL A 141 1.68 10.36 9.00
CA VAL A 141 0.87 10.71 7.82
C VAL A 141 -0.15 11.76 8.22
N HIS A 142 -0.07 12.95 7.62
CA HIS A 142 -0.99 14.03 7.91
C HIS A 142 -2.26 13.96 7.04
N PRO A 143 -3.47 14.18 7.59
CA PRO A 143 -3.77 14.48 9.01
C PRO A 143 -4.12 13.25 9.85
N GLY A 144 -3.25 12.87 10.80
CA GLY A 144 -3.65 12.02 11.94
C GLY A 144 -3.59 10.51 11.72
N CYS A 145 -2.70 10.02 10.87
CA CYS A 145 -2.36 8.61 10.74
C CYS A 145 -0.86 8.35 10.92
N SER A 146 -0.50 7.07 10.97
CA SER A 146 0.87 6.58 10.93
C SER A 146 1.14 5.82 9.63
N GLY A 147 2.42 5.58 9.38
CA GLY A 147 2.88 4.74 8.28
C GLY A 147 4.25 4.15 8.58
N THR A 148 4.77 3.37 7.64
CA THR A 148 6.11 2.80 7.72
C THR A 148 6.82 2.94 6.38
N VAL A 149 8.07 3.39 6.43
CA VAL A 149 8.96 3.51 5.29
C VAL A 149 9.26 2.10 4.75
N ILE A 150 8.91 1.85 3.49
CA ILE A 150 9.16 0.59 2.76
C ILE A 150 10.09 0.77 1.56
N GLY A 151 10.61 1.99 1.37
CA GLY A 151 11.65 2.37 0.42
C GLY A 151 11.96 3.86 0.53
N HIS A 152 13.04 4.34 -0.10
CA HIS A 152 13.53 5.73 0.04
C HIS A 152 12.55 6.83 -0.43
N ARG A 153 11.48 6.44 -1.14
CA ARG A 153 10.39 7.34 -1.51
C ARG A 153 9.01 6.79 -1.13
N TYR A 154 8.93 5.62 -0.50
CA TYR A 154 7.69 4.86 -0.43
C TYR A 154 7.29 4.59 1.01
N ILE A 155 6.06 4.97 1.35
CA ILE A 155 5.48 4.84 2.68
C ILE A 155 4.25 3.94 2.60
N LEU A 156 4.23 2.85 3.36
CA LEU A 156 3.05 2.03 3.58
C LEU A 156 2.15 2.70 4.62
N THR A 157 0.85 2.76 4.34
CA THR A 157 -0.17 3.18 5.30
C THR A 157 -1.50 2.47 5.04
N ALA A 158 -2.53 2.78 5.82
CA ALA A 158 -3.88 2.27 5.59
C ALA A 158 -4.61 3.10 4.52
N ALA A 159 -5.39 2.47 3.65
CA ALA A 159 -6.19 3.19 2.65
C ALA A 159 -7.18 4.17 3.30
N GLU A 160 -7.75 3.80 4.45
CA GLU A 160 -8.65 4.64 5.25
C GLU A 160 -8.01 5.93 5.76
N CYS A 161 -6.67 6.04 5.76
CA CYS A 161 -5.98 7.28 6.11
C CYS A 161 -6.00 8.33 5.01
N ILE A 162 -6.28 7.92 3.76
CA ILE A 162 -6.18 8.78 2.59
C ILE A 162 -7.42 8.77 1.71
N HIS A 163 -8.30 7.78 1.84
CA HIS A 163 -9.47 7.60 0.98
C HIS A 163 -10.64 7.01 1.78
N ASP A 164 -11.85 7.57 1.65
CA ASP A 164 -13.03 7.13 2.41
C ASP A 164 -13.79 5.94 1.77
N GLY A 165 -13.30 5.51 0.61
CA GLY A 165 -13.90 4.45 -0.20
C GLY A 165 -14.71 4.99 -1.37
N SER A 166 -14.82 6.30 -1.53
CA SER A 166 -15.30 7.00 -2.72
C SER A 166 -14.23 7.93 -3.26
N ASP A 167 -13.73 8.83 -2.41
CA ASP A 167 -12.80 9.90 -2.76
C ASP A 167 -11.62 9.99 -1.79
N LEU A 168 -10.59 10.74 -2.20
CA LEU A 168 -9.50 11.08 -1.30
C LEU A 168 -10.01 11.98 -0.16
N LEU A 169 -9.53 11.73 1.05
CA LEU A 169 -9.81 12.58 2.22
C LEU A 169 -9.17 13.97 2.08
N ASN A 170 -8.07 14.05 1.34
CA ASN A 170 -7.36 15.28 0.99
C ASN A 170 -6.77 15.16 -0.41
N THR A 171 -6.59 16.29 -1.09
CA THR A 171 -5.86 16.32 -2.36
C THR A 171 -4.40 15.90 -2.15
N VAL A 172 -3.77 15.35 -3.20
CA VAL A 172 -2.43 14.75 -3.09
C VAL A 172 -1.38 15.78 -2.65
N ASP A 173 -1.48 17.02 -3.12
CA ASP A 173 -0.64 18.16 -2.71
C ASP A 173 -0.74 18.53 -1.21
N LYS A 174 -1.88 18.25 -0.58
CA LYS A 174 -2.11 18.51 0.86
C LYS A 174 -1.65 17.35 1.75
N LEU A 175 -1.40 16.17 1.18
CA LEU A 175 -0.87 15.05 1.93
C LEU A 175 0.62 15.30 2.24
N ARG A 176 0.98 15.10 3.51
CA ARG A 176 2.35 15.26 4.00
C ARG A 176 2.76 14.04 4.81
N VAL A 177 4.04 13.70 4.70
CA VAL A 177 4.67 12.62 5.47
C VAL A 177 5.78 13.23 6.30
N GLY A 178 5.65 13.14 7.62
CA GLY A 178 6.68 13.52 8.58
C GLY A 178 7.57 12.32 8.87
N LEU A 179 8.89 12.48 8.69
CA LEU A 179 9.90 11.49 9.05
C LEU A 179 10.87 12.09 10.06
N TYR A 180 11.43 11.25 10.94
CA TYR A 180 12.44 11.74 11.88
C TYR A 180 13.74 12.04 11.13
N ASP A 181 14.23 13.27 11.32
CA ASP A 181 15.41 13.80 10.69
C ASP A 181 16.68 13.11 11.22
N GLN A 182 17.52 12.63 10.31
CA GLN A 182 18.79 11.97 10.65
C GLN A 182 19.91 12.99 10.91
N ASP A 183 19.83 14.17 10.31
CA ASP A 183 20.94 15.12 10.19
C ASP A 183 20.87 16.25 11.23
N VAL A 184 19.70 16.49 11.84
CA VAL A 184 19.56 17.46 12.93
C VAL A 184 20.36 16.97 14.14
N ALA A 185 21.49 17.61 14.43
CA ALA A 185 22.32 17.32 15.59
C ALA A 185 21.52 17.48 16.89
N TYR A 186 21.66 16.52 17.80
CA TYR A 186 21.11 16.66 19.15
C TYR A 186 21.93 17.73 19.90
N ASP A 187 21.32 18.86 20.27
CA ASP A 187 21.94 19.85 21.17
C ASP A 187 21.53 19.56 22.62
N PRO A 188 22.46 19.09 23.49
CA PRO A 188 22.17 18.83 24.89
C PRO A 188 21.76 20.08 25.68
N ARG A 189 22.12 21.29 25.19
CA ARG A 189 21.86 22.58 25.84
C ARG A 189 20.45 23.09 25.55
N GLU A 190 19.77 22.52 24.57
CA GLU A 190 18.39 22.91 24.24
C GLU A 190 17.33 22.22 25.10
N GLY A 191 17.69 21.26 25.96
CA GLY A 191 16.73 20.50 26.75
C GLY A 191 15.73 19.73 25.88
N ASP A 192 14.60 19.35 26.47
CA ASP A 192 13.49 18.64 25.79
C ASP A 192 12.64 19.58 24.91
N LYS A 193 13.27 20.47 24.11
CA LYS A 193 12.55 21.29 23.12
C LYS A 193 11.76 20.38 22.17
N PRO A 194 10.56 20.78 21.75
CA PRO A 194 9.56 19.86 21.24
C PRO A 194 10.07 19.10 20.00
N TRP A 195 9.95 17.78 20.10
CA TRP A 195 10.19 16.74 19.09
C TRP A 195 9.72 17.09 17.66
N THR A 196 8.85 18.09 17.49
CA THR A 196 8.39 18.65 16.21
C THR A 196 9.49 19.28 15.36
N ARG A 197 10.59 19.78 15.94
CA ARG A 197 11.71 20.36 15.17
C ARG A 197 12.61 19.33 14.48
N ALA A 198 12.54 18.07 14.90
CA ALA A 198 13.30 16.97 14.31
C ALA A 198 12.46 16.12 13.33
N ILE A 199 11.30 16.62 12.89
CA ILE A 199 10.49 15.98 11.85
C ILE A 199 10.64 16.75 10.55
N THR A 200 11.18 16.10 9.53
CA THR A 200 11.22 16.60 8.17
C THR A 200 9.92 16.24 7.46
N TRP A 201 9.20 17.24 6.93
CA TRP A 201 7.92 17.04 6.27
C TRP A 201 8.07 16.95 4.76
N HIS A 202 7.89 15.75 4.21
CA HIS A 202 7.91 15.48 2.78
C HIS A 202 6.52 15.70 2.17
N THR A 203 6.49 16.24 0.94
CA THR A 203 5.26 16.29 0.12
C THR A 203 5.02 14.96 -0.56
N VAL A 204 3.76 14.60 -0.77
CA VAL A 204 3.36 13.40 -1.52
C VAL A 204 3.19 13.76 -2.99
N SER A 205 3.76 12.95 -3.88
CA SER A 205 3.63 13.10 -5.34
C SER A 205 2.63 12.12 -5.93
N LYS A 206 2.55 10.89 -5.41
CA LYS A 206 1.62 9.86 -5.88
C LYS A 206 1.01 9.07 -4.72
N VAL A 207 -0.25 8.66 -4.88
CA VAL A 207 -0.99 7.80 -3.95
C VAL A 207 -1.49 6.57 -4.69
N PHE A 208 -1.17 5.38 -4.20
CA PHE A 208 -1.60 4.10 -4.76
C PHE A 208 -2.67 3.48 -3.86
N VAL A 209 -3.84 3.21 -4.43
CA VAL A 209 -5.01 2.67 -3.70
C VAL A 209 -5.58 1.45 -4.42
N PRO A 210 -5.77 0.30 -3.76
CA PRO A 210 -6.43 -0.84 -4.38
C PRO A 210 -7.87 -0.49 -4.77
N ASN A 211 -8.33 -0.92 -5.94
CA ASN A 211 -9.70 -0.66 -6.35
C ASN A 211 -10.71 -1.44 -5.53
N GLY A 212 -10.32 -2.55 -4.90
CA GLY A 212 -11.17 -3.22 -3.92
C GLY A 212 -11.59 -2.31 -2.76
N TRP A 213 -10.76 -1.33 -2.38
CA TRP A 213 -11.11 -0.29 -1.42
C TRP A 213 -12.18 0.66 -1.98
N ARG A 214 -11.94 1.21 -3.18
CA ARG A 214 -12.86 2.11 -3.91
C ARG A 214 -14.22 1.47 -4.20
N TRP A 215 -14.23 0.20 -4.56
CA TRP A 215 -15.47 -0.54 -4.85
C TRP A 215 -16.16 -1.04 -3.58
N ARG A 216 -15.62 -0.72 -2.40
CA ARG A 216 -16.12 -1.14 -1.08
C ARG A 216 -16.34 -2.66 -0.98
N LEU A 217 -15.53 -3.43 -1.70
CA LEU A 217 -15.58 -4.89 -1.70
C LEU A 217 -14.88 -5.41 -0.45
N ASP A 218 -15.62 -5.68 0.63
CA ASP A 218 -15.04 -6.07 1.94
C ASP A 218 -13.84 -5.17 2.30
N SER A 219 -14.12 -3.87 2.48
CA SER A 219 -13.12 -2.79 2.52
C SER A 219 -11.91 -3.08 3.41
N ASN A 220 -12.10 -3.84 4.49
CA ASN A 220 -11.01 -4.21 5.39
C ASN A 220 -9.90 -5.06 4.73
N ARG A 221 -10.19 -5.84 3.67
CA ARG A 221 -9.17 -6.62 2.92
C ARG A 221 -8.29 -5.76 2.03
N TYR A 222 -8.76 -4.56 1.71
CA TYR A 222 -8.07 -3.61 0.83
C TYR A 222 -7.66 -2.35 1.60
N ASN A 223 -7.60 -2.42 2.93
CA ASN A 223 -7.26 -1.29 3.77
C ASN A 223 -5.74 -1.07 3.85
N TYR A 224 -5.10 -0.90 2.69
CA TYR A 224 -3.69 -0.55 2.54
C TYR A 224 -3.52 0.42 1.37
N ALA A 225 -2.57 1.32 1.50
CA ALA A 225 -2.19 2.26 0.46
C ALA A 225 -0.68 2.50 0.53
N VAL A 226 -0.10 2.93 -0.58
CA VAL A 226 1.28 3.38 -0.63
C VAL A 226 1.33 4.83 -1.07
N LEU A 227 2.14 5.63 -0.36
CA LEU A 227 2.43 7.01 -0.72
C LEU A 227 3.84 7.08 -1.30
N ARG A 228 3.98 7.75 -2.44
CA ARG A 228 5.29 8.15 -2.97
C ARG A 228 5.55 9.59 -2.59
N VAL A 229 6.59 9.85 -1.79
CA VAL A 229 7.05 11.20 -1.50
C VAL A 229 7.83 11.78 -2.68
N SER A 230 7.78 13.10 -2.84
CA SER A 230 8.38 13.81 -3.98
C SER A 230 9.90 13.67 -4.02
N ASN A 231 10.56 13.77 -2.86
CA ASN A 231 12.01 13.66 -2.71
C ASN A 231 12.39 12.41 -1.94
N ALA A 232 13.48 11.76 -2.34
CA ALA A 232 14.04 10.66 -1.57
C ALA A 232 14.50 11.14 -0.19
N HIS A 233 14.36 10.28 0.82
CA HIS A 233 14.87 10.48 2.16
C HIS A 233 15.92 9.42 2.49
N PHE A 234 16.69 9.62 3.55
CA PHE A 234 17.77 8.70 3.96
C PHE A 234 17.42 7.79 5.14
N ASN A 235 16.18 7.87 5.64
CA ASN A 235 15.70 6.95 6.67
C ASN A 235 15.77 5.51 6.17
N SER A 236 16.13 4.59 7.09
CA SER A 236 16.03 3.16 6.82
C SER A 236 14.60 2.80 6.42
N CYS A 237 14.44 1.70 5.68
CA CYS A 237 13.13 1.13 5.39
C CYS A 237 13.01 -0.28 5.99
N MET A 238 11.78 -0.76 6.06
CA MET A 238 11.46 -2.10 6.54
C MET A 238 10.90 -2.97 5.42
N GLY A 239 11.40 -4.20 5.32
CA GLY A 239 10.90 -5.18 4.37
C GLY A 239 9.49 -5.66 4.71
N LEU A 240 8.81 -6.25 3.72
CA LEU A 240 7.51 -6.89 3.85
C LEU A 240 7.70 -8.41 3.88
N GLU A 241 6.83 -9.12 4.60
CA GLU A 241 6.78 -10.58 4.57
C GLU A 241 5.38 -11.04 4.17
N GLY A 242 5.25 -11.53 2.93
CA GLY A 242 3.98 -11.96 2.34
C GLY A 242 3.59 -13.40 2.65
N ASN A 243 4.55 -14.23 3.06
CA ASN A 243 4.33 -15.65 3.33
C ASN A 243 4.78 -16.03 4.75
N ALA A 244 4.66 -15.11 5.70
CA ALA A 244 5.01 -15.39 7.10
C ALA A 244 4.26 -16.62 7.59
N ASP A 245 4.99 -17.68 7.96
CA ASP A 245 4.42 -18.75 8.76
C ASP A 245 4.20 -18.21 10.18
N LEU A 246 2.94 -17.89 10.47
CA LEU A 246 2.52 -17.32 11.75
C LEU A 246 2.43 -18.39 12.85
N GLU A 247 2.55 -19.69 12.52
CA GLU A 247 2.56 -20.78 13.49
C GLU A 247 3.99 -21.11 13.96
N GLU A 248 4.98 -20.97 13.06
CA GLU A 248 6.40 -21.19 13.34
C GLU A 248 7.11 -19.97 13.95
N SER A 249 6.55 -18.75 13.80
CA SER A 249 7.10 -17.50 14.33
C SER A 249 6.97 -17.35 15.87
N ARG A 250 7.59 -18.26 16.64
CA ARG A 250 7.59 -18.19 18.10
C ARG A 250 8.72 -17.30 18.65
N PRO A 251 8.45 -16.42 19.62
CA PRO A 251 7.14 -16.10 20.18
C PRO A 251 6.34 -15.19 19.21
N ASN A 252 5.04 -15.46 19.08
CA ASN A 252 4.02 -14.71 18.32
C ASN A 252 3.83 -13.27 18.83
N ARG A 253 4.93 -12.52 18.87
CA ARG A 253 5.04 -11.19 19.43
C ARG A 253 5.03 -10.20 18.28
N ILE A 254 3.93 -9.47 18.20
CA ILE A 254 3.76 -8.37 17.27
C ILE A 254 4.49 -7.17 17.84
N HIS A 255 5.22 -6.46 16.99
CA HIS A 255 5.84 -5.19 17.30
C HIS A 255 5.32 -4.13 16.33
N PHE A 256 5.10 -2.91 16.82
CA PHE A 256 4.96 -1.75 15.94
C PHE A 256 5.29 -0.45 16.67
N SER A 257 5.55 0.57 15.85
CA SER A 257 5.74 1.93 16.31
C SER A 257 4.88 2.88 15.48
N SER A 258 4.47 3.97 16.10
CA SER A 258 3.51 4.93 15.54
C SER A 258 3.71 6.30 16.18
N PHE A 259 3.32 7.35 15.45
CA PHE A 259 3.20 8.68 16.03
C PHE A 259 1.79 8.85 16.61
N GLU A 260 1.72 9.11 17.91
CA GLU A 260 0.45 9.21 18.62
C GLU A 260 0.44 10.37 19.60
N ARG A 261 -0.71 11.04 19.69
CA ARG A 261 -1.02 12.02 20.74
C ARG A 261 -1.55 11.31 21.98
N LEU A 262 -0.98 11.64 23.14
CA LEU A 262 -1.47 11.12 24.43
C LEU A 262 -2.73 11.85 24.92
N ASN A 263 -2.85 13.14 24.58
CA ASN A 263 -3.99 14.01 24.88
C ASN A 263 -4.32 14.85 23.65
N ARG A 264 -5.55 15.39 23.56
CA ARG A 264 -6.04 16.09 22.36
C ARG A 264 -5.24 17.35 22.02
N GLN A 265 -4.66 17.99 23.03
CA GLN A 265 -3.86 19.20 22.93
C GLN A 265 -2.36 18.92 22.76
N GLY A 266 -1.95 17.66 22.85
CA GLY A 266 -0.55 17.27 22.78
C GLY A 266 -0.08 17.09 21.36
N GLU A 267 1.24 17.19 21.22
CA GLU A 267 1.90 16.88 19.98
C GLU A 267 2.11 15.36 19.82
N PRO A 268 2.07 14.81 18.60
CA PRO A 268 2.33 13.40 18.35
C PRO A 268 3.75 13.02 18.79
N ARG A 269 3.86 11.93 19.57
CA ARG A 269 5.15 11.38 20.02
C ARG A 269 5.38 10.01 19.39
N LEU A 270 6.63 9.70 19.09
CA LEU A 270 7.02 8.37 18.64
C LEU A 270 6.84 7.36 19.77
N MET A 271 5.91 6.44 19.60
CA MET A 271 5.63 5.38 20.56
C MET A 271 6.00 4.04 19.97
N TYR A 272 6.50 3.16 20.82
CA TYR A 272 6.77 1.76 20.53
C TYR A 272 5.91 0.89 21.43
N ARG A 273 5.46 -0.26 20.91
CA ARG A 273 4.91 -1.32 21.73
C ARG A 273 5.14 -2.68 21.13
N TYR A 274 4.89 -3.68 21.97
CA TYR A 274 4.75 -5.06 21.56
C TYR A 274 3.52 -5.67 22.23
N CYS A 275 2.88 -6.61 21.56
CA CYS A 275 1.78 -7.38 22.14
C CYS A 275 1.77 -8.81 21.58
N HIS A 276 0.82 -9.61 22.07
CA HIS A 276 0.61 -10.96 21.57
C HIS A 276 -0.46 -10.99 20.47
N MET A 277 -0.17 -11.79 19.45
CA MET A 277 -1.19 -12.25 18.51
C MET A 277 -2.09 -13.25 19.23
N GLU A 278 -3.39 -13.02 19.18
CA GLU A 278 -4.40 -13.93 19.74
C GLU A 278 -4.68 -15.08 18.77
N GLN A 279 -4.92 -14.72 17.50
CA GLN A 279 -5.16 -15.68 16.43
C GLN A 279 -4.87 -15.02 15.08
N SER A 280 -4.79 -15.82 14.03
CA SER A 280 -4.70 -15.31 12.66
C SER A 280 -5.71 -16.00 11.75
N SER A 281 -5.95 -15.38 10.61
CA SER A 281 -6.69 -15.96 9.49
C SER A 281 -5.91 -15.73 8.20
N THR A 282 -6.47 -16.15 7.07
CA THR A 282 -5.85 -15.91 5.75
C THR A 282 -5.63 -14.42 5.47
N MET A 283 -6.52 -13.54 5.94
CA MET A 283 -6.51 -12.12 5.56
C MET A 283 -6.22 -11.17 6.73
N TYR A 284 -6.36 -11.65 7.97
CA TYR A 284 -6.32 -10.79 9.15
C TYR A 284 -5.50 -11.40 10.27
N ILE A 285 -4.87 -10.51 11.04
CA ILE A 285 -4.28 -10.82 12.34
C ILE A 285 -5.18 -10.23 13.41
N TYR A 286 -5.37 -11.01 14.47
CA TYR A 286 -6.16 -10.63 15.64
C TYR A 286 -5.26 -10.52 16.85
N GLU A 287 -5.36 -9.41 17.55
CA GLU A 287 -4.28 -8.95 18.42
C GLU A 287 -4.81 -8.10 19.58
N ARG A 288 -3.96 -7.90 20.59
CA ARG A 288 -4.30 -7.16 21.82
C ARG A 288 -3.28 -6.06 22.14
N CYS A 289 -2.92 -5.26 21.16
CA CYS A 289 -2.07 -4.10 21.31
C CYS A 289 -2.95 -2.89 21.60
N ASP A 290 -2.57 -2.16 22.64
CA ASP A 290 -3.12 -0.84 22.90
C ASP A 290 -2.71 0.13 21.81
N ALA A 291 -3.64 0.94 21.33
CA ALA A 291 -3.39 1.95 20.32
C ALA A 291 -4.41 3.09 20.40
N THR A 292 -3.95 4.32 20.18
CA THR A 292 -4.85 5.43 19.83
C THR A 292 -5.20 5.37 18.35
N ALA A 293 -6.22 6.13 17.93
CA ALA A 293 -6.66 6.17 16.54
C ALA A 293 -5.55 6.51 15.54
N GLU A 294 -4.54 7.29 15.93
CA GLU A 294 -3.42 7.75 15.09
C GLU A 294 -2.40 6.65 14.76
N ALA A 295 -2.44 5.52 15.47
CA ALA A 295 -1.65 4.34 15.12
C ALA A 295 -2.09 3.69 13.80
N ARG A 296 -3.27 4.06 13.28
CA ARG A 296 -3.80 3.52 12.02
C ARG A 296 -2.79 3.74 10.90
N GLY A 297 -2.57 2.71 10.11
CA GLY A 297 -1.60 2.69 9.01
C GLY A 297 -0.18 2.29 9.42
N ALA A 298 0.12 2.16 10.72
CA ALA A 298 1.43 1.65 11.14
C ALA A 298 1.67 0.21 10.63
N GLY A 299 2.88 -0.05 10.16
CA GLY A 299 3.37 -1.38 9.83
C GLY A 299 3.63 -2.20 11.09
N MET A 300 2.94 -3.32 11.21
CA MET A 300 3.12 -4.31 12.28
C MET A 300 4.09 -5.37 11.81
N TYR A 301 5.12 -5.66 12.59
CA TYR A 301 6.23 -6.53 12.18
C TYR A 301 6.55 -7.62 13.19
N PHE A 302 7.16 -8.69 12.67
CA PHE A 302 7.80 -9.74 13.44
C PHE A 302 9.32 -9.62 13.36
N ARG A 303 10.00 -10.30 14.29
CA ARG A 303 11.44 -10.49 14.27
C ARG A 303 11.72 -11.90 13.75
N PHE A 304 12.42 -11.99 12.63
CA PHE A 304 12.81 -13.26 12.01
C PHE A 304 14.28 -13.51 12.27
N TRP A 305 14.62 -14.68 12.80
CA TRP A 305 16.01 -15.06 13.01
C TRP A 305 16.65 -15.45 11.67
N LYS A 306 17.68 -14.74 11.25
CA LYS A 306 18.54 -15.12 10.12
C LYS A 306 19.67 -15.98 10.64
N GLY A 307 19.44 -17.31 10.68
CA GLY A 307 20.40 -18.29 11.19
C GLY A 307 21.84 -18.12 10.68
N PRO A 308 22.07 -18.01 9.35
CA PRO A 308 23.42 -17.85 8.79
C PRO A 308 24.10 -16.53 9.18
N GLU A 309 23.34 -15.44 9.29
CA GLU A 309 23.86 -14.09 9.60
C GLU A 309 23.91 -13.81 11.11
N LYS A 310 23.43 -14.74 11.95
CA LYS A 310 23.27 -14.58 13.41
C LYS A 310 22.60 -13.25 13.80
N ASN A 311 21.67 -12.77 12.97
CA ASN A 311 21.01 -11.48 13.15
C ASN A 311 19.49 -11.61 13.12
N TRP A 312 18.81 -10.67 13.75
CA TRP A 312 17.35 -10.56 13.71
C TRP A 312 16.93 -9.58 12.62
N ASP A 313 16.21 -10.09 11.63
CA ASP A 313 15.53 -9.25 10.64
C ASP A 313 14.16 -8.82 11.16
N ARG A 314 13.67 -7.68 10.69
CA ARG A 314 12.33 -7.18 11.01
C ARG A 314 11.57 -6.96 9.73
N LYS A 315 10.44 -7.66 9.58
CA LYS A 315 9.60 -7.55 8.39
C LYS A 315 8.15 -7.31 8.77
N ILE A 316 7.51 -6.40 8.05
CA ILE A 316 6.10 -6.05 8.19
C ILE A 316 5.25 -7.24 7.74
N ILE A 317 4.34 -7.66 8.60
CA ILE A 317 3.41 -8.78 8.40
C ILE A 317 1.95 -8.33 8.43
N ALA A 318 1.65 -7.10 8.88
CA ALA A 318 0.31 -6.53 8.83
C ALA A 318 0.29 -4.99 8.81
N VAL A 319 -0.85 -4.40 8.45
CA VAL A 319 -1.14 -2.95 8.53
C VAL A 319 -2.19 -2.70 9.61
N LYS A 320 -1.88 -1.82 10.57
CA LYS A 320 -2.77 -1.46 11.67
C LYS A 320 -4.02 -0.73 11.16
N SER A 321 -5.21 -1.22 11.50
CA SER A 321 -6.49 -0.62 11.16
C SER A 321 -7.14 0.16 12.32
N ASN A 322 -6.77 -0.18 13.56
CA ASN A 322 -7.46 0.23 14.80
C ASN A 322 -8.95 -0.17 14.87
N LYS A 323 -9.38 -1.13 14.05
CA LYS A 323 -10.72 -1.74 14.12
C LYS A 323 -10.71 -2.89 15.11
N GLN A 324 -11.82 -3.06 15.80
CA GLN A 324 -12.02 -4.14 16.75
C GLN A 324 -13.02 -5.17 16.21
N GLN A 325 -12.81 -6.41 16.58
CA GLN A 325 -13.73 -7.51 16.35
C GLN A 325 -13.90 -8.30 17.65
N ARG A 326 -15.09 -8.85 17.87
CA ARG A 326 -15.31 -9.84 18.92
C ARG A 326 -15.15 -11.23 18.33
N ILE A 327 -14.29 -12.07 18.91
CA ILE A 327 -13.95 -13.41 18.41
C ILE A 327 -14.09 -14.46 19.52
N ASN A 328 -14.32 -15.71 19.12
CA ASN A 328 -14.20 -16.84 20.03
C ASN A 328 -12.71 -17.14 20.21
N VAL A 329 -12.24 -17.07 21.45
CA VAL A 329 -10.87 -17.41 21.81
C VAL A 329 -10.90 -18.78 22.49
N THR A 330 -9.98 -19.68 22.12
CA THR A 330 -9.90 -21.02 22.71
C THR A 330 -9.75 -20.92 24.23
N GLY A 331 -10.62 -21.61 24.97
CA GLY A 331 -10.61 -21.60 26.44
C GLY A 331 -11.28 -20.37 27.09
N VAL A 332 -11.95 -19.52 26.31
CA VAL A 332 -12.78 -18.41 26.82
C VAL A 332 -14.21 -18.60 26.32
N GLU A 333 -15.17 -18.71 27.25
CA GLU A 333 -16.59 -18.90 26.90
C GLU A 333 -17.20 -17.65 26.23
N GLU A 334 -16.77 -16.47 26.65
CA GLU A 334 -17.27 -15.21 26.11
C GLU A 334 -16.47 -14.71 24.89
N LEU A 335 -17.20 -14.08 23.97
CA LEU A 335 -16.61 -13.38 22.83
C LEU A 335 -15.68 -12.26 23.29
N THR A 336 -14.41 -12.40 22.96
CA THR A 336 -13.38 -11.46 23.37
C THR A 336 -13.15 -10.38 22.32
N ALA A 337 -13.14 -9.11 22.75
CA ALA A 337 -12.75 -7.99 21.89
C ALA A 337 -11.24 -8.03 21.62
N VAL A 338 -10.86 -7.91 20.36
CA VAL A 338 -9.48 -7.88 19.86
C VAL A 338 -9.36 -6.90 18.71
N GLY A 339 -8.15 -6.37 18.47
CA GLY A 339 -7.82 -5.67 17.25
C GLY A 339 -7.91 -6.61 16.05
N LYS A 340 -8.25 -6.06 14.89
CA LYS A 340 -8.31 -6.78 13.61
C LYS A 340 -7.54 -6.00 12.56
N ASP A 341 -6.39 -6.51 12.17
CA ASP A 341 -5.46 -5.82 11.28
C ASP A 341 -5.25 -6.61 9.99
N LEU A 342 -5.02 -5.90 8.88
CA LEU A 342 -4.87 -6.52 7.56
C LEU A 342 -3.52 -7.22 7.48
N ARG A 343 -3.52 -8.54 7.27
CA ARG A 343 -2.29 -9.31 7.05
C ARG A 343 -1.71 -8.99 5.68
N ILE A 344 -0.40 -8.85 5.58
CA ILE A 344 0.32 -8.85 4.31
C ILE A 344 0.28 -10.29 3.78
N THR A 345 -0.62 -10.53 2.84
CA THR A 345 -0.73 -11.82 2.12
C THR A 345 0.17 -11.80 0.89
N PRO A 346 0.41 -12.93 0.21
CA PRO A 346 1.19 -12.95 -1.02
C PRO A 346 0.65 -11.99 -2.10
N LEU A 347 -0.67 -11.87 -2.21
CA LEU A 347 -1.30 -10.94 -3.17
C LEU A 347 -1.12 -9.47 -2.76
N VAL A 348 -1.25 -9.15 -1.48
CA VAL A 348 -1.01 -7.80 -0.97
C VAL A 348 0.46 -7.43 -1.14
N PHE A 349 1.37 -8.36 -0.84
CA PHE A 349 2.80 -8.22 -1.05
C PHE A 349 3.12 -7.95 -2.52
N ALA A 350 2.65 -8.80 -3.44
CA ALA A 350 2.91 -8.66 -4.87
C ALA A 350 2.41 -7.29 -5.39
N GLN A 351 1.23 -6.86 -4.96
CA GLN A 351 0.69 -5.55 -5.32
C GLN A 351 1.58 -4.40 -4.85
N ILE A 352 2.00 -4.41 -3.58
CA ILE A 352 2.84 -3.35 -3.00
C ILE A 352 4.21 -3.35 -3.66
N CYS A 353 4.79 -4.54 -3.86
CA CYS A 353 6.06 -4.73 -4.54
C CYS A 353 6.02 -4.08 -5.92
N PHE A 354 4.99 -4.38 -6.72
CA PHE A 354 4.83 -3.80 -8.05
C PHE A 354 4.75 -2.27 -8.03
N TRP A 355 4.05 -1.67 -7.06
CA TRP A 355 4.00 -0.21 -6.92
C TRP A 355 5.35 0.43 -6.57
N VAL A 356 6.23 -0.31 -5.90
CA VAL A 356 7.53 0.18 -5.44
C VAL A 356 8.62 -0.02 -6.50
N SER A 357 8.68 -1.20 -7.12
CA SER A 357 9.75 -1.56 -8.08
C SER A 357 9.42 -1.28 -9.54
N ASP A 358 8.14 -1.23 -9.92
CA ASP A 358 7.68 -1.31 -11.31
C ASP A 358 8.23 -2.56 -12.06
N ASP A 359 8.65 -3.59 -11.30
CA ASP A 359 9.20 -4.87 -11.79
C ASP A 359 8.25 -6.02 -11.42
N PRO A 360 7.28 -6.33 -12.29
CA PRO A 360 6.27 -7.33 -12.00
C PRO A 360 6.81 -8.76 -11.92
N GLU A 361 7.85 -9.09 -12.70
CA GLU A 361 8.40 -10.44 -12.79
C GLU A 361 9.10 -10.83 -11.49
N SER A 362 9.96 -9.95 -10.97
CA SER A 362 10.66 -10.19 -9.71
C SER A 362 9.71 -10.19 -8.50
N CYS A 363 8.64 -9.39 -8.56
CA CYS A 363 7.59 -9.37 -7.55
C CYS A 363 6.74 -10.65 -7.54
N GLY A 364 6.38 -11.17 -8.72
CA GLY A 364 5.58 -12.40 -8.87
C GLY A 364 6.31 -13.65 -8.37
N LYS A 365 7.64 -13.70 -8.57
CA LYS A 365 8.50 -14.80 -8.14
C LYS A 365 8.92 -14.73 -6.65
N GLY A 366 8.56 -13.65 -5.94
CA GLY A 366 8.98 -13.42 -4.55
C GLY A 366 10.50 -13.23 -4.38
N LEU A 367 11.21 -12.94 -5.47
CA LEU A 367 12.67 -12.78 -5.51
C LEU A 367 13.11 -11.43 -4.91
N ILE A 368 12.16 -10.51 -4.79
CA ILE A 368 12.33 -9.25 -4.09
C ILE A 368 12.19 -9.51 -2.58
N SER A 369 13.32 -9.66 -1.88
CA SER A 369 13.34 -9.83 -0.41
C SER A 369 13.26 -8.49 0.37
N ASN A 370 13.24 -7.37 -0.36
CA ASN A 370 13.17 -5.95 0.02
C ASN A 370 13.84 -5.50 1.33
N PRO A 371 15.07 -4.96 1.24
CA PRO A 371 15.65 -4.05 2.24
C PRO A 371 15.88 -2.62 1.68
N CYS A 372 14.93 -2.07 0.92
CA CYS A 372 14.85 -0.70 0.31
C CYS A 372 15.00 -0.63 -1.22
N LEU A 373 14.97 -1.79 -1.88
CA LEU A 373 15.15 -2.08 -3.32
C LEU A 373 15.83 -0.99 -4.14
N THR A 374 17.13 -0.94 -3.83
CA THR A 374 18.27 -0.74 -4.74
C THR A 374 18.28 0.58 -5.49
N SER A 375 18.99 1.53 -4.87
CA SER A 375 19.56 2.74 -5.47
C SER A 375 19.59 2.75 -7.00
N LYS A 376 18.75 3.60 -7.60
CA LYS A 376 19.19 4.67 -8.49
C LYS A 376 18.33 5.91 -8.23
#